data_AF-A0A969ASC6-F1
#
_entry.id   AF-A0A969ASC6-F1
#
_cell.length_a   1.000
_cell.length_b   1.000
_cell.length_c   1.000
_cell.angle_alpha   90.00
_cell.angle_beta   90.00
_cell.angle_gamma   90.00
#
_symmetry.space_group_name_H-M   'P 1'
#
loop_
_entity.id
_entity.type
_entity.pdbx_description
1 polymer ?
#
loop_
_entity_poly.entity_id
_entity_poly.type
_entity_poly.pdbx_seq_one_letter_code
_entity_poly.pdbx_strand_id
1 'polypeptide(L)'
;MLWDDSVQQGFPGIWWEHYKEDVPSGRCHVICEIDFNNFKRQYEIRILEVEDSEDSALEDPPELPRSSIEILDFRGMAQEDMMIPSGALVVSQCPKNWDELGRWVQRSRLTQRPLVLTYSVQVPSVSETFASFFGLVKWALEQDNCLQRSAILQQLEISDRTLSQGLLLLPSLGVTVHAPEAGALKFSGHLPEESLEMDMIQDFLQRIQEERFQRQFFQQLKVSRIQTLGQINGMSD
;
A
#
# COMPACT_ATOMS: atom_id res chain seq x y z
N MET A 1 24.09 -4.48 10.61
CA MET A 1 23.13 -5.04 9.64
C MET A 1 21.76 -4.71 10.20
N LEU A 2 20.90 -4.10 9.41
CA LEU A 2 19.52 -3.77 9.77
C LEU A 2 18.64 -4.94 9.36
N TRP A 3 17.73 -5.40 10.21
CA TRP A 3 16.78 -6.43 9.86
C TRP A 3 15.48 -6.21 10.63
N ASP A 4 14.38 -6.71 10.07
CA ASP A 4 13.10 -6.85 10.76
C ASP A 4 12.67 -8.33 10.74
N ASP A 5 11.48 -8.64 11.25
CA ASP A 5 10.98 -10.01 11.30
C ASP A 5 10.56 -10.57 9.92
N SER A 6 10.57 -9.75 8.86
CA SER A 6 10.16 -10.15 7.52
C SER A 6 11.28 -10.87 6.76
N VAL A 7 12.53 -10.74 7.21
CA VAL A 7 13.71 -11.30 6.53
C VAL A 7 14.61 -12.09 7.48
N GLN A 8 15.20 -13.17 6.98
CA GLN A 8 16.16 -13.98 7.75
C GLN A 8 17.59 -13.41 7.72
N GLN A 9 17.86 -12.47 6.81
CA GLN A 9 19.17 -11.86 6.63
C GLN A 9 19.02 -10.34 6.62
N GLY A 10 19.85 -9.66 7.40
CA GLY A 10 19.85 -8.21 7.44
C GLY A 10 20.45 -7.55 6.21
N PHE A 11 20.07 -6.29 6.00
CA PHE A 11 20.57 -5.42 4.96
C PHE A 11 21.73 -4.56 5.51
N PRO A 12 22.78 -4.29 4.71
CA PRO A 12 23.87 -3.42 5.14
C PRO A 12 23.37 -1.99 5.36
N GLY A 13 23.79 -1.39 6.47
CA GLY A 13 23.43 -0.01 6.79
C GLY A 13 24.58 0.72 7.47
N ILE A 14 24.58 2.05 7.32
CA ILE A 14 25.55 2.96 7.90
C ILE A 14 24.84 4.13 8.58
N TRP A 15 25.31 4.48 9.76
CA TRP A 15 24.92 5.70 10.46
C TRP A 15 26.17 6.54 10.63
N TRP A 16 26.26 7.62 9.84
CA TRP A 16 27.45 8.47 9.86
C TRP A 16 27.49 9.28 11.15
N GLU A 17 28.69 9.51 11.69
CA GLU A 17 28.93 10.32 12.90
C GLU A 17 28.39 9.72 14.21
N HIS A 18 27.80 8.52 14.15
CA HIS A 18 27.32 7.79 15.31
C HIS A 18 28.12 6.51 15.52
N TYR A 19 28.34 6.18 16.78
CA TYR A 19 28.99 4.95 17.21
C TYR A 19 27.97 3.85 17.45
N LYS A 20 28.45 2.61 17.59
CA LYS A 20 27.57 1.45 17.82
C LYS A 20 26.77 1.60 19.13
N GLU A 21 27.36 2.28 20.10
CA GLU A 21 26.80 2.55 21.42
C GLU A 21 25.65 3.56 21.37
N ASP A 22 25.53 4.35 20.30
CA ASP A 22 24.44 5.31 20.09
C ASP A 22 23.17 4.62 19.56
N VAL A 23 23.27 3.36 19.12
CA VAL A 23 22.12 2.58 18.65
C VAL A 23 21.39 2.00 19.88
N PRO A 24 20.08 2.24 20.02
CA PRO A 24 19.28 1.69 21.11
C PRO A 24 19.43 0.16 21.22
N SER A 25 19.44 -0.32 22.46
CA SER A 25 19.56 -1.74 22.75
C SER A 25 18.20 -2.42 22.63
N GLY A 26 17.87 -2.96 21.46
CA GLY A 26 16.60 -3.68 21.26
C GLY A 26 15.99 -3.41 19.89
N ARG A 27 14.65 -3.47 19.81
CA ARG A 27 13.93 -2.98 18.63
C ARG A 27 14.03 -1.46 18.58
N CYS A 28 14.13 -0.92 17.38
CA CYS A 28 14.17 0.52 17.14
C CYS A 28 13.39 0.83 15.87
N HIS A 29 12.93 2.08 15.78
CA HIS A 29 12.41 2.66 14.55
C HIS A 29 13.55 3.43 13.88
N VAL A 30 13.64 3.31 12.56
CA VAL A 30 14.74 3.89 11.80
C VAL A 30 14.17 4.65 10.61
N ILE A 31 14.52 5.93 10.50
CA ILE A 31 14.32 6.71 9.28
C ILE A 31 15.61 6.59 8.47
N CYS A 32 15.46 6.20 7.22
CA CYS A 32 16.61 5.95 6.37
C CYS A 32 16.35 6.18 4.89
N GLU A 33 17.43 6.33 4.16
CA GLU A 33 17.47 6.39 2.70
C GLU A 33 18.20 5.17 2.14
N ILE A 34 17.82 4.77 0.92
CA ILE A 34 18.59 3.79 0.16
C ILE A 34 19.66 4.55 -0.63
N ASP A 35 20.93 4.22 -0.40
CA ASP A 35 22.08 4.80 -1.10
C ASP A 35 22.87 3.71 -1.83
N PHE A 36 23.57 4.08 -2.91
CA PHE A 36 24.45 3.17 -3.62
C PHE A 36 25.91 3.42 -3.23
N ASN A 37 26.49 2.47 -2.49
CA ASN A 37 27.89 2.54 -2.11
C ASN A 37 28.78 2.23 -3.32
N ASN A 38 29.32 3.28 -3.94
CA ASN A 38 30.22 3.15 -5.10
C ASN A 38 31.48 2.33 -4.83
N PHE A 39 32.00 2.33 -3.59
CA PHE A 39 33.22 1.59 -3.24
C PHE A 39 32.95 0.08 -3.13
N LYS A 40 31.87 -0.30 -2.45
CA LYS A 40 31.45 -1.70 -2.29
C LYS A 40 30.61 -2.22 -3.45
N ARG A 41 30.21 -1.34 -4.37
CA ARG A 41 29.32 -1.62 -5.52
C ARG A 41 28.03 -2.33 -5.11
N GLN A 42 27.41 -1.87 -4.04
CA GLN A 42 26.16 -2.43 -3.51
C GLN A 42 25.28 -1.32 -2.92
N TYR A 43 23.98 -1.55 -2.88
CA TYR A 43 23.07 -0.69 -2.14
C TYR A 43 23.25 -0.88 -0.63
N GLU A 44 23.18 0.21 0.12
CA GLU A 44 23.18 0.23 1.58
C GLU A 44 22.12 1.20 2.10
N ILE A 45 21.70 0.97 3.33
CA ILE A 45 20.79 1.88 4.01
C ILE A 45 21.60 2.97 4.70
N ARG A 46 21.31 4.23 4.37
CA ARG A 46 21.83 5.38 5.10
C ARG A 46 20.84 5.77 6.18
N ILE A 47 21.22 5.55 7.42
CA ILE A 47 20.41 5.90 8.58
C ILE A 47 20.47 7.41 8.75
N LEU A 48 19.29 8.03 8.80
CA LEU A 48 19.12 9.46 9.08
C LEU A 48 18.83 9.68 10.57
N GLU A 49 17.99 8.83 11.15
CA GLU A 49 17.55 8.92 12.54
C GLU A 49 17.19 7.54 13.09
N VAL A 50 17.45 7.32 14.38
CA VAL A 50 17.12 6.09 15.11
C VAL A 50 16.39 6.48 16.38
N GLU A 51 15.23 5.87 16.60
CA GLU A 51 14.44 6.04 17.82
C GLU A 51 14.29 4.68 18.52
N ASP A 52 14.40 4.65 19.86
CA ASP A 52 14.13 3.44 20.63
C ASP A 52 12.68 3.00 20.44
N SER A 53 12.39 1.71 20.33
CA SER A 53 11.00 1.21 20.21
C SER A 53 10.16 1.42 21.47
N GLU A 54 10.78 1.58 22.64
CA GLU A 54 10.05 1.89 23.88
C GLU A 54 9.57 3.35 23.91
N ASP A 55 10.35 4.29 23.35
CA ASP A 55 9.94 5.69 23.16
C ASP A 55 9.08 5.83 21.88
N SER A 56 9.42 5.13 20.80
CA SER A 56 8.78 5.23 19.49
C SER A 56 7.61 4.27 19.32
N ALA A 57 6.78 4.13 20.37
CA ALA A 57 5.43 3.63 20.20
C ALA A 57 4.58 4.65 19.45
N LEU A 58 4.98 5.16 18.27
CA LEU A 58 4.30 6.23 17.53
C LEU A 58 3.79 7.28 18.53
N GLU A 59 4.71 7.96 19.22
CA GLU A 59 4.40 8.88 20.31
C GLU A 59 3.20 9.74 19.97
N ASP A 60 2.26 9.81 20.91
CA ASP A 60 1.16 10.75 20.80
C ASP A 60 1.76 12.15 20.70
N PRO A 61 1.37 12.96 19.69
CA PRO A 61 1.81 14.34 19.63
C PRO A 61 1.50 15.05 20.96
N PRO A 62 2.36 15.98 21.42
CA PRO A 62 2.12 16.75 22.64
C PRO A 62 0.70 17.32 22.62
N GLU A 63 -0.02 17.23 23.75
CA GLU A 63 -1.45 17.53 23.90
C GLU A 63 -1.99 18.49 22.82
N LEU A 64 -2.71 17.92 21.86
CA LEU A 64 -3.15 18.61 20.64
C LEU A 64 -3.97 19.86 20.99
N PRO A 65 -3.69 21.04 20.38
CA PRO A 65 -4.58 22.19 20.50
C PRO A 65 -5.94 21.89 19.86
N ARG A 66 -6.99 22.56 20.38
CA ARG A 66 -8.45 22.35 20.23
C ARG A 66 -9.05 22.36 18.80
N SER A 67 -8.26 22.20 17.74
CA SER A 67 -8.69 22.11 16.34
C SER A 67 -8.43 20.74 15.69
N SER A 68 -8.47 19.67 16.49
CA SER A 68 -8.44 18.31 15.97
C SER A 68 -9.77 18.00 15.27
N ILE A 69 -9.69 17.41 14.08
CA ILE A 69 -10.87 16.81 13.45
C ILE A 69 -11.32 15.62 14.29
N GLU A 70 -12.64 15.45 14.42
CA GLU A 70 -13.21 14.24 14.99
C GLU A 70 -13.03 13.10 13.98
N ILE A 71 -12.29 12.08 14.39
CA ILE A 71 -12.10 10.85 13.60
C ILE A 71 -12.68 9.68 14.39
N LEU A 72 -13.66 9.00 13.79
CA LEU A 72 -14.16 7.73 14.30
C LEU A 72 -13.49 6.60 13.52
N ASP A 73 -12.79 5.74 14.23
CA ASP A 73 -12.03 4.66 13.62
C ASP A 73 -12.75 3.32 13.82
N PHE A 74 -13.38 2.84 12.76
CA PHE A 74 -14.04 1.55 12.68
C PHE A 74 -13.32 0.62 11.69
N ARG A 75 -12.05 0.89 11.36
CA ARG A 75 -11.27 0.01 10.48
C ARG A 75 -11.23 -1.40 11.06
N GLY A 76 -11.44 -2.41 10.21
CA GLY A 76 -11.44 -3.80 10.65
C GLY A 76 -12.70 -4.29 11.36
N MET A 77 -13.68 -3.43 11.66
CA MET A 77 -14.92 -3.83 12.32
C MET A 77 -15.95 -4.38 11.31
N ALA A 78 -16.87 -5.24 11.77
CA ALA A 78 -18.00 -5.67 10.96
C ALA A 78 -18.99 -4.51 10.80
N GLN A 79 -19.64 -4.41 9.64
CA GLN A 79 -20.56 -3.30 9.34
C GLN A 79 -21.73 -3.20 10.33
N GLU A 80 -22.14 -4.33 10.90
CA GLU A 80 -23.24 -4.44 11.88
C GLU A 80 -22.89 -3.76 13.22
N ASP A 81 -21.61 -3.65 13.55
CA ASP A 81 -21.12 -3.06 14.81
C ASP A 81 -20.86 -1.54 14.68
N MET A 82 -20.98 -0.98 13.48
CA MET A 82 -20.64 0.42 13.22
C MET A 82 -21.83 1.36 13.45
N MET A 83 -21.70 2.26 14.43
CA MET A 83 -22.64 3.37 14.60
C MET A 83 -22.12 4.64 13.93
N ILE A 84 -22.43 4.79 12.64
CA ILE A 84 -21.98 5.94 11.84
C ILE A 84 -22.91 7.15 12.07
N PRO A 85 -22.40 8.32 12.51
CA PRO A 85 -23.21 9.51 12.68
C PRO A 85 -23.81 10.00 11.35
N SER A 86 -25.04 10.51 11.40
CA SER A 86 -25.68 11.12 10.23
C SER A 86 -24.88 12.33 9.75
N GLY A 87 -24.61 12.40 8.45
CA GLY A 87 -23.85 13.49 7.82
C GLY A 87 -22.33 13.35 7.92
N ALA A 88 -21.80 12.29 8.54
CA ALA A 88 -20.38 12.00 8.59
C ALA A 88 -19.76 11.76 7.20
N LEU A 89 -18.46 12.01 7.09
CA LEU A 89 -17.68 11.68 5.89
C LEU A 89 -17.10 10.28 6.04
N VAL A 90 -17.62 9.32 5.28
CA VAL A 90 -17.21 7.91 5.39
C VAL A 90 -16.13 7.58 4.36
N VAL A 91 -15.00 7.08 4.85
CA VAL A 91 -13.91 6.52 4.05
C VAL A 91 -14.02 5.00 4.11
N SER A 92 -14.65 4.42 3.10
CA SER A 92 -14.90 2.98 3.00
C SER A 92 -13.86 2.21 2.19
N GLN A 93 -13.00 2.91 1.45
CA GLN A 93 -11.86 2.33 0.74
C GLN A 93 -10.55 2.76 1.40
N CYS A 94 -9.62 1.81 1.53
CA CYS A 94 -8.30 2.10 2.08
C CYS A 94 -7.57 3.10 1.15
N PRO A 95 -7.11 4.26 1.67
CA PRO A 95 -6.38 5.23 0.87
C PRO A 95 -5.15 4.60 0.21
N LYS A 96 -4.82 5.06 -1.01
CA LYS A 96 -3.64 4.58 -1.74
C LYS A 96 -2.40 5.42 -1.47
N ASN A 97 -2.59 6.67 -1.05
CA ASN A 97 -1.53 7.62 -0.76
C ASN A 97 -2.00 8.70 0.21
N TRP A 98 -1.05 9.52 0.66
CA TRP A 98 -1.30 10.62 1.59
C TRP A 98 -2.23 11.70 1.02
N ASP A 99 -2.21 11.96 -0.29
CA ASP A 99 -3.07 12.98 -0.92
C ASP A 99 -4.56 12.59 -0.85
N GLU A 100 -4.87 11.30 -1.05
CA GLU A 100 -6.23 10.79 -0.93
C GLU A 100 -6.76 10.94 0.49
N LEU A 101 -5.98 10.51 1.49
CA LEU A 101 -6.32 10.68 2.90
C LEU A 101 -6.40 12.17 3.29
N GLY A 102 -5.45 12.98 2.82
CA GLY A 102 -5.38 14.42 3.05
C GLY A 102 -6.60 15.16 2.54
N ARG A 103 -7.13 14.79 1.36
CA ARG A 103 -8.39 15.37 0.84
C ARG A 103 -9.58 15.08 1.75
N TRP A 104 -9.68 13.89 2.32
CA TRP A 104 -10.73 13.54 3.28
C TRP A 104 -10.62 14.34 4.57
N VAL A 105 -9.41 14.44 5.11
CA VAL A 105 -9.09 15.25 6.29
C VAL A 105 -9.45 16.72 6.06
N GLN A 106 -9.06 17.29 4.93
CA GLN A 106 -9.40 18.66 4.54
C GLN A 106 -10.91 18.88 4.41
N ARG A 107 -11.61 17.94 3.76
CA ARG A 107 -13.06 18.01 3.63
C ARG A 107 -13.75 17.96 4.99
N SER A 108 -13.29 17.12 5.90
CA SER A 108 -13.81 17.04 7.27
C SER A 108 -13.67 18.38 7.99
N ARG A 109 -12.50 19.03 7.88
CA ARG A 109 -12.25 20.36 8.44
C ARG A 109 -13.19 21.43 7.88
N LEU A 110 -13.22 21.56 6.56
CA LEU A 110 -14.00 22.61 5.89
C LEU A 110 -15.50 22.45 6.15
N THR A 111 -15.97 21.21 6.29
CA THR A 111 -17.40 20.93 6.50
C THR A 111 -17.78 20.74 7.97
N GLN A 112 -16.81 20.75 8.90
CA GLN A 112 -16.99 20.47 10.32
C GLN A 112 -17.78 19.16 10.56
N ARG A 113 -17.47 18.13 9.76
CA ARG A 113 -18.11 16.81 9.84
C ARG A 113 -17.11 15.78 10.34
N PRO A 114 -17.53 14.84 11.18
CA PRO A 114 -16.66 13.76 11.62
C PRO A 114 -16.21 12.94 10.41
N LEU A 115 -14.93 12.57 10.41
CA LEU A 115 -14.35 11.64 9.46
C LEU A 115 -14.46 10.22 10.02
N VAL A 116 -15.03 9.29 9.26
CA VAL A 116 -15.25 7.92 9.72
C VAL A 116 -14.46 6.98 8.82
N LEU A 117 -13.51 6.26 9.40
CA LEU A 117 -12.72 5.26 8.68
C LEU A 117 -13.38 3.89 8.87
N THR A 118 -13.84 3.27 7.78
CA THR A 118 -14.56 1.99 7.84
C THR A 118 -13.94 0.91 6.97
N TYR A 119 -12.86 1.22 6.25
CA TYR A 119 -12.20 0.22 5.43
C TYR A 119 -11.57 -0.86 6.32
N SER A 120 -11.92 -2.11 6.01
CA SER A 120 -11.22 -3.29 6.49
C SER A 120 -10.55 -3.91 5.27
N VAL A 121 -9.33 -4.41 5.43
CA VAL A 121 -8.70 -5.17 4.34
C VAL A 121 -8.34 -6.54 4.87
N GLN A 122 -9.13 -7.54 4.47
CA GLN A 122 -8.57 -8.87 4.24
C GLN A 122 -7.91 -8.80 2.87
N VAL A 123 -6.63 -8.45 2.87
CA VAL A 123 -5.90 -8.25 1.63
C VAL A 123 -5.49 -9.63 1.10
N PRO A 124 -5.91 -10.04 -0.12
CA PRO A 124 -5.41 -11.29 -0.69
C PRO A 124 -3.89 -11.25 -0.79
N SER A 125 -3.23 -12.36 -0.52
CA SER A 125 -1.78 -12.48 -0.67
C SER A 125 -1.36 -12.18 -2.12
N VAL A 126 -0.07 -11.88 -2.31
CA VAL A 126 0.50 -11.66 -3.64
C VAL A 126 0.21 -12.86 -4.55
N SER A 127 0.43 -14.07 -4.03
CA SER A 127 0.20 -15.33 -4.75
C SER A 127 -1.26 -15.57 -5.10
N GLU A 128 -2.20 -15.29 -4.18
CA GLU A 128 -3.64 -15.44 -4.44
C GLU A 128 -4.13 -14.42 -5.48
N THR A 129 -3.63 -13.18 -5.41
CA THR A 129 -3.95 -12.13 -6.38
C THR A 129 -3.44 -12.52 -7.78
N PHE A 130 -2.20 -12.99 -7.85
CA PHE A 130 -1.57 -13.45 -9.08
C PHE A 130 -2.31 -14.67 -9.67
N ALA A 131 -2.58 -15.68 -8.86
CA ALA A 131 -3.33 -16.87 -9.28
C ALA A 131 -4.74 -16.50 -9.77
N SER A 132 -5.42 -15.57 -9.09
CA SER A 132 -6.75 -15.09 -9.50
C SER A 132 -6.69 -14.32 -10.82
N PHE A 133 -5.66 -13.48 -11.04
CA PHE A 133 -5.45 -12.79 -12.31
C PHE A 133 -5.25 -13.79 -13.45
N PHE A 134 -4.37 -14.77 -13.28
CA PHE A 134 -4.15 -15.82 -14.28
C PHE A 134 -5.40 -16.67 -14.53
N GLY A 135 -6.14 -17.01 -13.47
CA GLY A 135 -7.40 -17.73 -13.58
C GLY A 135 -8.43 -16.96 -14.41
N LEU A 136 -8.53 -15.64 -14.24
CA LEU A 136 -9.40 -14.78 -15.05
C LEU A 136 -9.00 -14.76 -16.52
N VAL A 137 -7.70 -14.61 -16.81
CA VAL A 137 -7.19 -14.62 -18.19
C VAL A 137 -7.43 -15.97 -18.85
N LYS A 138 -7.13 -17.07 -18.15
CA LYS A 138 -7.38 -18.43 -18.64
C LYS A 138 -8.85 -18.67 -18.94
N TRP A 139 -9.73 -18.33 -18.01
CA TRP A 139 -11.17 -18.44 -18.20
C TRP A 139 -11.65 -17.61 -19.40
N ALA A 140 -11.14 -16.39 -19.57
CA ALA A 140 -11.51 -15.54 -20.70
C ALA A 140 -11.06 -16.11 -22.05
N LEU A 141 -9.87 -16.74 -22.10
CA LEU A 141 -9.37 -17.45 -23.29
C LEU A 141 -10.25 -18.66 -23.64
N GLU A 142 -10.61 -19.48 -22.64
CA GLU A 142 -11.42 -20.69 -22.84
C GLU A 142 -12.85 -20.37 -23.30
N GLN A 143 -13.41 -19.26 -22.82
CA GLN A 143 -14.80 -18.86 -23.12
C GLN A 143 -14.91 -17.86 -24.29
N ASP A 144 -13.79 -17.44 -24.89
CA ASP A 144 -13.71 -16.34 -25.88
C ASP A 144 -14.42 -15.04 -25.44
N ASN A 145 -14.45 -14.80 -24.11
CA ASN A 145 -15.23 -13.72 -23.50
C ASN A 145 -14.44 -12.41 -23.41
N CYS A 146 -15.16 -11.29 -23.46
CA CYS A 146 -14.61 -9.99 -23.10
C CYS A 146 -14.79 -9.74 -21.59
N LEU A 147 -13.73 -9.29 -20.92
CA LEU A 147 -13.77 -8.87 -19.53
C LEU A 147 -13.78 -7.36 -19.43
N GLN A 148 -14.64 -6.81 -18.58
CA GLN A 148 -14.60 -5.39 -18.25
C GLN A 148 -13.43 -5.11 -17.31
N ARG A 149 -12.60 -4.12 -17.64
CA ARG A 149 -11.44 -3.70 -16.85
C ARG A 149 -11.84 -3.36 -15.42
N SER A 150 -12.95 -2.65 -15.23
CA SER A 150 -13.50 -2.34 -13.91
C SER A 150 -13.85 -3.58 -13.09
N ALA A 151 -14.40 -4.62 -13.73
CA ALA A 151 -14.71 -5.89 -13.08
C ALA A 151 -13.44 -6.62 -12.61
N ILE A 152 -12.37 -6.63 -13.43
CA ILE A 152 -11.08 -7.20 -13.03
C ILE A 152 -10.49 -6.43 -11.84
N LEU A 153 -10.49 -5.10 -11.90
CA LEU A 153 -9.96 -4.26 -10.81
C LEU A 153 -10.72 -4.49 -9.50
N GLN A 154 -12.05 -4.62 -9.58
CA GLN A 154 -12.90 -4.89 -8.43
C GLN A 154 -12.65 -6.29 -7.86
N GLN A 155 -12.60 -7.31 -8.73
CA GLN A 155 -12.44 -8.70 -8.29
C GLN A 155 -11.06 -8.98 -7.69
N LEU A 156 -10.00 -8.39 -8.25
CA LEU A 156 -8.63 -8.57 -7.77
C LEU A 156 -8.27 -7.59 -6.65
N GLU A 157 -9.13 -6.60 -6.42
CA GLU A 157 -8.88 -5.47 -5.53
C GLU A 157 -7.49 -4.85 -5.76
N ILE A 158 -7.16 -4.52 -7.01
CA ILE A 158 -5.91 -3.86 -7.39
C ILE A 158 -6.18 -2.54 -8.10
N SER A 159 -5.17 -1.67 -8.17
CA SER A 159 -5.23 -0.42 -8.91
C SER A 159 -5.08 -0.62 -10.42
N ASP A 160 -5.54 0.37 -11.17
CA ASP A 160 -5.39 0.43 -12.63
C ASP A 160 -3.94 0.25 -13.07
N ARG A 161 -3.00 0.90 -12.36
CA ARG A 161 -1.56 0.80 -12.63
C ARG A 161 -1.04 -0.63 -12.42
N THR A 162 -1.49 -1.31 -11.38
CA THR A 162 -1.11 -2.70 -11.11
C THR A 162 -1.67 -3.65 -12.15
N LEU A 163 -2.93 -3.47 -12.56
CA LEU A 163 -3.50 -4.24 -13.66
C LEU A 163 -2.76 -4.00 -14.98
N SER A 164 -2.40 -2.75 -15.30
CA SER A 164 -1.62 -2.45 -16.51
C SER A 164 -0.30 -3.21 -16.56
N GLN A 165 0.41 -3.35 -15.43
CA GLN A 165 1.62 -4.19 -15.38
C GLN A 165 1.32 -5.66 -15.64
N GLY A 166 0.24 -6.20 -15.04
CA GLY A 166 -0.20 -7.56 -15.31
C GLY A 166 -0.57 -7.80 -16.79
N LEU A 167 -1.15 -6.82 -17.47
CA LEU A 167 -1.47 -6.91 -18.90
C LEU A 167 -0.22 -6.83 -19.80
N LEU A 168 0.80 -6.06 -19.41
CA LEU A 168 2.06 -5.96 -20.14
C LEU A 168 2.89 -7.26 -20.10
N LEU A 169 2.69 -8.08 -19.06
CA LEU A 169 3.26 -9.42 -18.94
C LEU A 169 2.68 -10.41 -19.96
N LEU A 170 1.40 -10.30 -20.30
CA LEU A 170 0.69 -11.34 -21.06
C LEU A 170 1.32 -11.68 -22.43
N PRO A 171 1.83 -10.70 -23.22
CA PRO A 171 2.50 -10.99 -24.48
C PRO A 171 3.74 -11.88 -24.36
N SER A 172 4.55 -11.73 -23.31
CA SER A 172 5.71 -12.61 -23.10
C SER A 172 5.30 -14.04 -22.73
N LEU A 173 4.04 -14.23 -22.35
CA LEU A 173 3.43 -15.53 -22.04
C LEU A 173 2.60 -16.08 -23.21
N GLY A 174 2.72 -15.53 -24.41
CA GLY A 174 1.99 -16.01 -25.58
C GLY A 174 0.52 -15.56 -25.66
N VAL A 175 0.11 -14.62 -24.81
CA VAL A 175 -1.25 -14.06 -24.79
C VAL A 175 -1.26 -12.63 -25.29
N THR A 176 -2.00 -12.38 -26.35
CA THR A 176 -2.26 -11.02 -26.87
C THR A 176 -3.49 -10.42 -26.20
N VAL A 177 -3.39 -9.16 -25.80
CA VAL A 177 -4.48 -8.38 -25.21
C VAL A 177 -5.04 -7.43 -26.27
N HIS A 178 -6.35 -7.49 -26.50
CA HIS A 178 -7.10 -6.63 -27.39
C HIS A 178 -8.05 -5.75 -26.59
N ALA A 179 -8.27 -4.52 -27.04
CA ALA A 179 -9.23 -3.59 -26.47
C ALA A 179 -10.30 -3.27 -27.54
N PRO A 180 -11.31 -4.13 -27.73
CA PRO A 180 -12.31 -3.96 -28.80
C PRO A 180 -13.17 -2.72 -28.62
N GLU A 181 -13.37 -2.28 -27.37
CA GLU A 181 -14.11 -1.07 -27.01
C GLU A 181 -13.57 -0.50 -25.68
N ALA A 182 -14.02 0.70 -25.31
CA ALA A 182 -13.53 1.39 -24.12
C ALA A 182 -13.81 0.58 -22.85
N GLY A 183 -12.74 0.17 -22.16
CA GLY A 183 -12.83 -0.58 -20.90
C GLY A 183 -12.99 -2.09 -21.06
N ALA A 184 -13.30 -2.60 -22.25
CA ALA A 184 -13.35 -4.05 -22.50
C ALA A 184 -11.96 -4.59 -22.87
N LEU A 185 -11.63 -5.76 -22.33
CA LEU A 185 -10.41 -6.51 -22.63
C LEU A 185 -10.79 -7.87 -23.21
N LYS A 186 -10.22 -8.20 -24.36
CA LYS A 186 -10.32 -9.52 -24.98
C LYS A 186 -8.93 -10.15 -25.09
N PHE A 187 -8.83 -11.43 -24.81
CA PHE A 187 -7.56 -12.16 -24.81
C PHE A 187 -7.54 -13.17 -25.95
N SER A 188 -6.39 -13.37 -26.57
CA SER A 188 -6.20 -14.41 -27.59
C SER A 188 -4.81 -15.01 -27.48
N GLY A 189 -4.67 -16.30 -27.77
CA GLY A 189 -3.41 -17.01 -27.69
C GLY A 189 -3.51 -18.22 -26.76
N HIS A 190 -2.39 -18.61 -26.18
CA HIS A 190 -2.32 -19.71 -25.22
C HIS A 190 -1.37 -19.33 -24.10
N LEU A 191 -1.72 -19.69 -22.88
CA LEU A 191 -0.80 -19.62 -21.76
C LEU A 191 0.17 -20.82 -21.83
N PRO A 192 1.41 -20.68 -21.38
CA PRO A 192 2.36 -21.79 -21.33
C PRO A 192 1.84 -22.89 -20.39
N GLU A 193 2.02 -24.15 -20.79
CA GLU A 193 1.74 -25.32 -19.94
C GLU A 193 2.87 -25.57 -18.92
N GLU A 194 4.08 -25.08 -19.20
CA GLU A 194 5.26 -25.20 -18.33
C GLU A 194 5.32 -24.11 -17.25
N SER A 195 6.20 -24.30 -16.27
CA SER A 195 6.40 -23.34 -15.18
C SER A 195 6.86 -21.98 -15.71
N LEU A 196 6.19 -20.91 -15.25
CA LEU A 196 6.59 -19.54 -15.54
C LEU A 196 7.96 -19.24 -14.92
N GLU A 197 8.86 -18.66 -15.69
CA GLU A 197 10.12 -18.14 -15.16
C GLU A 197 9.83 -16.95 -14.22
N MET A 198 10.49 -16.95 -13.05
CA MET A 198 10.28 -15.91 -12.04
C MET A 198 10.60 -14.51 -12.56
N ASP A 199 11.66 -14.38 -13.36
CA ASP A 199 12.11 -13.11 -13.92
C ASP A 199 11.04 -12.47 -14.83
N MET A 200 10.22 -13.28 -15.52
CA MET A 200 9.15 -12.76 -16.36
C MET A 200 8.04 -12.11 -15.53
N ILE A 201 7.70 -12.68 -14.37
CA ILE A 201 6.55 -12.26 -13.57
C ILE A 201 6.92 -11.31 -12.42
N GLN A 202 8.22 -11.13 -12.15
CA GLN A 202 8.74 -10.42 -10.99
C GLN A 202 8.19 -8.99 -10.87
N ASP A 203 8.17 -8.23 -11.97
CA ASP A 203 7.69 -6.84 -11.96
C ASP A 203 6.22 -6.76 -11.54
N PHE A 204 5.39 -7.70 -12.00
CA PHE A 204 3.98 -7.74 -11.64
C PHE A 204 3.79 -8.14 -10.17
N LEU A 205 4.54 -9.14 -9.69
CA LEU A 205 4.51 -9.56 -8.28
C LEU A 205 4.96 -8.41 -7.36
N GLN A 206 6.04 -7.72 -7.70
CA GLN A 206 6.54 -6.58 -6.96
C GLN A 206 5.51 -5.44 -6.93
N ARG A 207 4.82 -5.20 -8.05
CA ARG A 207 3.77 -4.18 -8.12
C ARG A 207 2.57 -4.51 -7.24
N ILE A 208 2.15 -5.78 -7.20
CA ILE A 208 1.13 -6.24 -6.25
C ILE A 208 1.64 -6.02 -4.83
N GLN A 209 2.86 -6.46 -4.51
CA GLN A 209 3.45 -6.34 -3.18
C GLN A 209 3.51 -4.88 -2.69
N GLU A 210 3.92 -3.94 -3.54
CA GLU A 210 3.94 -2.50 -3.22
C GLU A 210 2.54 -1.99 -2.85
N GLU A 211 1.52 -2.34 -3.65
CA GLU A 211 0.14 -1.92 -3.36
C GLU A 211 -0.40 -2.56 -2.07
N ARG A 212 -0.02 -3.81 -1.78
CA ARG A 212 -0.38 -4.51 -0.55
C ARG A 212 0.28 -3.85 0.66
N PHE A 213 1.56 -3.51 0.57
CA PHE A 213 2.29 -2.77 1.60
C PHE A 213 1.64 -1.41 1.89
N GLN A 214 1.29 -0.64 0.84
CA GLN A 214 0.62 0.65 1.01
C GLN A 214 -0.73 0.50 1.73
N ARG A 215 -1.53 -0.50 1.37
CA ARG A 215 -2.81 -0.74 2.06
C ARG A 215 -2.63 -1.16 3.52
N GLN A 216 -1.65 -2.02 3.80
CA GLN A 216 -1.30 -2.41 5.17
C GLN A 216 -0.86 -1.20 6.00
N PHE A 217 -0.04 -0.32 5.42
CA PHE A 217 0.39 0.92 6.04
C PHE A 217 -0.81 1.78 6.47
N PHE A 218 -1.75 2.10 5.56
CA PHE A 218 -2.93 2.92 5.89
C PHE A 218 -3.95 2.22 6.78
N GLN A 219 -3.92 0.88 6.85
CA GLN A 219 -4.72 0.10 7.80
C GLN A 219 -4.15 0.19 9.23
N GLN A 220 -2.83 0.21 9.37
CA GLN A 220 -2.15 0.26 10.67
C GLN A 220 -1.88 1.69 11.16
N LEU A 221 -2.06 2.69 10.30
CA LEU A 221 -1.80 4.09 10.63
C LEU A 221 -2.62 4.54 11.83
N LYS A 222 -1.98 5.05 12.90
CA LYS A 222 -2.70 5.57 14.08
C LYS A 222 -3.57 6.78 13.75
N VAL A 223 -4.73 6.87 14.39
CA VAL A 223 -5.64 8.03 14.27
C VAL A 223 -4.95 9.35 14.60
N SER A 224 -4.09 9.38 15.63
CA SER A 224 -3.33 10.57 16.01
C SER A 224 -2.48 11.11 14.86
N ARG A 225 -1.84 10.25 14.07
CA ARG A 225 -1.09 10.63 12.86
C ARG A 225 -1.98 11.14 11.73
N ILE A 226 -3.24 10.70 11.65
CA ILE A 226 -4.20 11.24 10.66
C ILE A 226 -4.67 12.64 11.10
N GLN A 227 -4.83 12.86 12.40
CA GLN A 227 -5.22 14.16 12.94
C GLN A 227 -4.15 15.24 12.69
N THR A 228 -2.85 14.89 12.71
CA THR A 228 -1.77 15.85 12.43
C THR A 228 -1.72 16.30 10.97
N LEU A 229 -2.13 15.47 10.00
CA LEU A 229 -2.29 15.89 8.59
C LEU A 229 -3.24 17.08 8.44
N GLY A 230 -4.23 17.14 9.32
CA GLY A 230 -5.11 18.28 9.36
C GLY A 230 -4.35 19.57 9.63
N GLN A 231 -3.38 19.53 10.54
CA GLN A 231 -2.69 20.70 11.07
C GLN A 231 -1.65 21.27 10.08
N ILE A 232 -0.93 20.41 9.36
CA ILE A 232 0.17 20.81 8.46
C ILE A 232 -0.33 21.70 7.31
N ASN A 233 -1.52 21.42 6.77
CA ASN A 233 -2.10 22.17 5.66
C ASN A 233 -2.85 23.45 6.10
N GLY A 234 -2.76 23.85 7.37
CA GLY A 234 -3.30 25.10 7.90
C GLY A 234 -2.26 26.19 8.14
N MET A 235 -0.99 25.97 7.78
CA MET A 235 0.12 26.94 7.95
C MET A 235 0.49 27.70 6.65
N SER A 236 -0.42 27.74 5.68
CA SER A 236 -0.28 28.57 4.48
C SER A 236 -1.45 29.54 4.41
N ASP A 237 -1.40 30.58 5.24
CA ASP A 237 -2.08 31.86 5.06
C ASP A 237 -1.30 32.96 5.80
#